data_AF-W2S8D0-F1
#
_entry.id   AF-W2S8D0-F1
#
_cell.length_a   1.000
_cell.length_b   1.000
_cell.length_c   1.000
_cell.angle_alpha   90.00
_cell.angle_beta   90.00
_cell.angle_gamma   90.00
#
_symmetry.space_group_name_H-M   'P 1'
#
loop_
_entity.id
_entity.type
_entity.pdbx_description
1 polymer ?
#
loop_
_entity_poly.entity_id
_entity_poly.type
_entity_poly.pdbx_seq_one_letter_code
_entity_poly.pdbx_strand_id
1 'polypeptide(L)'
;MAPAAATLSQLRLLILSPTASSKSDPSPFPPVLHHLTGSLPSTDLSSYAGYTSHPPLRLRTKYYSKDVSLWCDELPSVAGQAMASIKPTGNSTDSTADPQQTEVPDEVQDLQEWEDTMCSPAAVEVRSVIGGIVLVLPVDAARASAQEQSESFMPYIRAAHRLREAVEDLSAGRDVASVLILQHRSPPAGGATGSSRQPDKMLPDIANDLETRTIADDMLGWDVVHWSGHIGKSPATDSGADDRNEFGEKVGIARVVEVLEGIDWSAAPGFDDATEDDEDGLGIVGEDKFKGLDHELQQEMLGLKLSMLDHEGQDNDASDGEDVSLEQMDTLRNRVLAVRDTVAGMPESQKQAFAKREIDRIMRAL
;
A
#
# COMPACT_ATOMS: atom_id res chain seq x y z
N MET A 1 19.64 24.25 20.79
CA MET A 1 19.23 22.84 20.60
C MET A 1 20.15 22.25 19.56
N ALA A 2 20.93 21.23 19.89
CA ALA A 2 21.71 20.49 18.90
C ALA A 2 20.72 19.75 17.97
N PRO A 3 20.96 19.68 16.65
CA PRO A 3 20.11 18.90 15.76
C PRO A 3 20.17 17.44 16.21
N ALA A 4 19.01 16.81 16.39
CA ALA A 4 18.91 15.38 16.69
C ALA A 4 19.71 14.60 15.62
N ALA A 5 20.52 13.64 16.05
CA ALA A 5 21.26 12.79 15.13
C ALA A 5 20.27 12.10 14.19
N ALA A 6 20.47 12.25 12.88
CA ALA A 6 19.60 11.65 11.89
C ALA A 6 19.72 10.12 11.98
N THR A 7 18.59 9.46 12.22
CA THR A 7 18.51 8.00 12.20
C THR A 7 17.95 7.54 10.86
N LEU A 8 18.44 6.41 10.39
CA LEU A 8 17.91 5.78 9.18
C LEU A 8 16.48 5.29 9.45
N SER A 9 15.57 5.59 8.54
CA SER A 9 14.22 5.06 8.53
C SER A 9 14.24 3.58 8.13
N GLN A 10 13.41 2.76 8.77
CA GLN A 10 13.15 1.39 8.34
C GLN A 10 12.20 1.38 7.13
N LEU A 11 11.35 2.40 7.02
CA LEU A 11 10.51 2.66 5.86
C LEU A 11 11.30 3.25 4.70
N ARG A 12 10.82 2.98 3.49
CA ARG A 12 11.44 3.31 2.21
C ARG A 12 10.47 4.04 1.30
N LEU A 13 11.02 4.88 0.43
CA LEU A 13 10.28 5.59 -0.60
C LEU A 13 10.44 4.85 -1.94
N LEU A 14 9.33 4.43 -2.53
CA LEU A 14 9.29 3.80 -3.85
C LEU A 14 8.99 4.87 -4.92
N ILE A 15 9.86 5.00 -5.90
CA ILE A 15 9.74 5.93 -7.03
C ILE A 15 9.53 5.09 -8.29
N LEU A 16 8.38 5.23 -8.93
CA LEU A 16 7.99 4.48 -10.12
C LEU A 16 7.97 5.40 -11.33
N SER A 17 8.35 4.88 -12.49
CA SER A 17 8.12 5.57 -13.76
C SER A 17 7.94 4.60 -14.91
N PRO A 18 7.08 4.90 -15.90
CA PRO A 18 7.00 4.09 -17.12
C PRO A 18 8.35 3.97 -17.83
N THR A 19 8.66 2.77 -18.31
CA THR A 19 9.83 2.48 -19.16
C THR A 19 9.95 3.47 -20.32
N ALA A 20 11.18 3.92 -20.59
CA ALA A 20 11.45 4.80 -21.71
C ALA A 20 11.15 4.08 -23.03
N SER A 21 10.38 4.73 -23.91
CA SER A 21 9.99 4.15 -25.20
C SER A 21 11.16 4.02 -26.18
N SER A 22 12.30 4.67 -25.89
CA SER A 22 13.52 4.56 -26.69
C SER A 22 14.78 4.70 -25.82
N LYS A 23 15.88 4.05 -26.22
CA LYS A 23 17.21 4.17 -25.58
C LYS A 23 17.80 5.59 -25.65
N SER A 24 17.23 6.47 -26.47
CA SER A 24 17.63 7.87 -26.64
C SER A 24 16.85 8.84 -25.77
N ASP A 25 15.75 8.41 -25.15
CA ASP A 25 14.97 9.26 -24.26
C ASP A 25 15.64 9.34 -22.89
N PRO A 26 15.86 10.55 -22.34
CA PRO A 26 16.39 10.67 -20.99
C PRO A 26 15.38 10.09 -20.00
N SER A 27 15.86 9.21 -19.11
CA SER A 27 15.05 8.70 -18.00
C SER A 27 14.52 9.86 -17.15
N PRO A 28 13.30 9.79 -16.61
CA PRO A 28 12.73 10.85 -15.78
C PRO A 28 13.26 10.84 -14.33
N PHE A 29 13.96 9.78 -13.90
CA PHE A 29 14.49 9.65 -12.55
C PHE A 29 15.57 10.66 -12.17
N PRO A 30 16.65 10.90 -12.96
CA PRO A 30 17.77 11.75 -12.54
C PRO A 30 17.39 13.16 -12.10
N PRO A 31 16.46 13.87 -12.79
CA PRO A 31 15.99 15.17 -12.31
C PRO A 31 15.32 15.10 -10.93
N VAL A 32 14.37 14.18 -10.75
CA VAL A 32 13.62 14.02 -9.49
C VAL A 32 14.58 13.64 -8.37
N LEU A 33 15.44 12.68 -8.62
CA LEU A 33 16.45 12.18 -7.70
C LEU A 33 17.45 13.25 -7.26
N HIS A 34 17.93 14.06 -8.20
CA HIS A 34 18.81 15.17 -7.90
C HIS A 34 18.12 16.23 -7.03
N HIS A 35 16.85 16.54 -7.30
CA HIS A 35 16.14 17.54 -6.51
C HIS A 35 15.80 17.03 -5.10
N LEU A 36 15.41 15.77 -4.97
CA LEU A 36 15.08 15.17 -3.68
C LEU A 36 16.33 14.98 -2.81
N THR A 37 17.42 14.45 -3.36
CA THR A 37 18.61 14.06 -2.57
C THR A 37 19.77 15.05 -2.64
N GLY A 38 19.75 15.98 -3.60
CA GLY A 38 20.90 16.82 -3.94
C GLY A 38 22.00 16.09 -4.71
N SER A 39 21.82 14.82 -5.05
CA SER A 39 22.83 13.98 -5.74
C SER A 39 22.28 13.35 -7.00
N LEU A 40 23.08 13.36 -8.06
CA LEU A 40 22.74 12.70 -9.33
C LEU A 40 23.01 11.20 -9.23
N PRO A 41 22.17 10.35 -9.84
CA PRO A 41 22.49 8.93 -9.99
C PRO A 41 23.70 8.74 -10.91
N SER A 42 24.34 7.58 -10.81
CA SER A 42 25.46 7.21 -11.69
C SER A 42 25.01 7.20 -13.15
N THR A 43 25.77 7.85 -14.02
CA THR A 43 25.44 8.05 -15.45
C THR A 43 25.57 6.80 -16.31
N ASP A 44 26.07 5.70 -15.75
CA ASP A 44 26.35 4.45 -16.48
C ASP A 44 25.18 3.45 -16.45
N LEU A 45 24.04 3.83 -15.88
CA LEU A 45 22.87 2.97 -15.74
C LEU A 45 22.03 2.95 -17.01
N SER A 46 21.80 1.76 -17.56
CA SER A 46 20.91 1.55 -18.71
C SER A 46 19.44 1.39 -18.33
N SER A 47 19.14 1.09 -17.06
CA SER A 47 17.78 0.98 -16.50
C SER A 47 17.83 1.28 -14.99
N TYR A 48 16.73 1.79 -14.48
CA TYR A 48 16.49 2.04 -13.06
C TYR A 48 15.61 0.98 -12.39
N ALA A 49 15.27 -0.12 -13.09
CA ALA A 49 14.52 -1.23 -12.51
C ALA A 49 15.27 -1.83 -11.29
N GLY A 50 14.61 -1.87 -10.14
CA GLY A 50 15.21 -2.31 -8.87
C GLY A 50 16.41 -1.48 -8.38
N TYR A 51 16.52 -0.20 -8.77
CA TYR A 51 17.63 0.65 -8.36
C TYR A 51 17.49 1.11 -6.89
N THR A 52 18.44 0.69 -6.05
CA THR A 52 18.42 0.93 -4.59
C THR A 52 19.68 1.61 -4.04
N SER A 53 20.67 1.87 -4.90
CA SER A 53 22.01 2.35 -4.49
C SER A 53 22.08 3.88 -4.29
N HIS A 54 20.95 4.58 -4.30
CA HIS A 54 20.92 6.02 -4.14
C HIS A 54 21.22 6.44 -2.70
N PRO A 55 21.98 7.53 -2.49
CA PRO A 55 21.96 8.28 -1.24
C PRO A 55 20.54 8.47 -0.65
N PRO A 56 20.35 8.28 0.67
CA PRO A 56 19.05 8.41 1.29
C PRO A 56 18.55 9.86 1.28
N LEU A 57 17.24 10.02 1.16
CA LEU A 57 16.54 11.29 1.27
C LEU A 57 16.54 11.78 2.72
N ARG A 58 17.07 12.98 2.95
CA ARG A 58 17.15 13.58 4.29
C ARG A 58 15.91 14.41 4.56
N LEU A 59 14.94 13.84 5.26
CA LEU A 59 13.76 14.57 5.73
C LEU A 59 14.07 15.19 7.09
N ARG A 60 13.86 16.51 7.19
CA ARG A 60 14.23 17.32 8.37
C ARG A 60 13.06 18.24 8.71
N THR A 61 12.22 17.79 9.63
CA THR A 61 11.11 18.59 10.14
C THR A 61 11.47 19.20 11.50
N LYS A 62 10.57 20.02 12.06
CA LYS A 62 10.70 20.50 13.44
C LYS A 62 10.58 19.39 14.48
N TYR A 63 9.95 18.28 14.11
CA TYR A 63 9.56 17.21 15.02
C TYR A 63 10.50 16.00 14.92
N TYR A 64 11.05 15.72 13.74
CA TYR A 64 11.96 14.60 13.53
C TYR A 64 13.01 14.88 12.45
N SER A 65 14.05 14.05 12.44
CA SER A 65 15.12 14.05 11.45
C SER A 65 15.42 12.61 11.04
N LYS A 66 15.00 12.22 9.84
CA LYS A 66 15.13 10.86 9.33
C LYS A 66 15.79 10.82 7.96
N ASP A 67 16.58 9.78 7.74
CA ASP A 67 17.17 9.47 6.43
C ASP A 67 16.40 8.30 5.81
N VAL A 68 15.71 8.53 4.70
CA VAL A 68 14.81 7.57 4.04
C VAL A 68 15.52 6.93 2.85
N SER A 69 15.52 5.60 2.79
CA SER A 69 16.10 4.87 1.65
C SER A 69 15.18 4.95 0.44
N LEU A 70 15.77 5.13 -0.75
CA LEU A 70 15.04 5.25 -2.01
C LEU A 70 15.10 3.95 -2.80
N TRP A 71 13.97 3.54 -3.36
CA TRP A 71 13.83 2.48 -4.33
C TRP A 71 13.28 3.07 -5.61
N CYS A 72 13.94 2.83 -6.74
CA CYS A 72 13.40 3.18 -8.05
C CYS A 72 13.05 1.90 -8.80
N ASP A 73 11.93 1.93 -9.52
CA ASP A 73 11.52 0.83 -10.38
C ASP A 73 10.82 1.32 -11.64
N GLU A 74 10.90 0.54 -12.72
CA GLU A 74 10.36 0.90 -14.02
C GLU A 74 9.09 0.11 -14.34
N LEU A 75 8.02 0.80 -14.70
CA LEU A 75 6.74 0.19 -15.05
C LEU A 75 6.74 -0.22 -16.54
N PRO A 76 6.36 -1.47 -16.87
CA PRO A 76 6.32 -1.91 -18.27
C PRO A 76 5.36 -1.08 -19.12
N SER A 77 5.73 -0.84 -20.38
CA SER A 77 4.91 -0.02 -21.28
C SER A 77 3.62 -0.71 -21.68
N VAL A 78 2.49 -0.06 -21.41
CA VAL A 78 1.14 -0.51 -21.80
C VAL A 78 0.96 -0.56 -23.34
N ALA A 79 1.82 0.10 -24.12
CA ALA A 79 1.75 0.08 -25.58
C ALA A 79 1.99 -1.32 -26.19
N GLY A 80 2.67 -2.22 -25.47
CA GLY A 80 2.86 -3.61 -25.89
C GLY A 80 1.60 -4.48 -25.81
N GLN A 81 0.63 -4.10 -24.98
CA GLN A 81 -0.60 -4.89 -24.76
C GLN A 81 -1.50 -4.96 -26.00
N ALA A 82 -1.44 -3.96 -26.89
CA ALA A 82 -2.26 -3.95 -28.11
C ALA A 82 -1.81 -4.98 -29.17
N MET A 83 -0.55 -5.44 -29.13
CA MET A 83 -0.05 -6.45 -30.09
C MET A 83 -0.08 -7.88 -29.55
N ALA A 84 -0.06 -8.10 -28.23
CA ALA A 84 -0.05 -9.44 -27.63
C ALA A 84 -1.41 -10.16 -27.66
N SER A 85 -2.53 -9.46 -27.95
CA SER A 85 -3.87 -10.05 -27.99
C SER A 85 -4.23 -10.76 -29.30
N ILE A 86 -3.33 -10.82 -30.28
CA ILE A 86 -3.51 -11.68 -31.47
C ILE A 86 -2.94 -13.07 -31.15
N LYS A 87 -3.76 -13.94 -30.56
CA LYS A 87 -3.49 -15.39 -30.53
C LYS A 87 -3.17 -15.86 -31.96
N PRO A 88 -2.03 -16.52 -32.22
CA PRO A 88 -1.88 -17.29 -33.44
C PRO A 88 -2.72 -18.55 -33.26
N THR A 89 -3.90 -18.58 -33.87
CA THR A 89 -4.68 -19.80 -34.03
C THR A 89 -3.83 -20.76 -34.85
N GLY A 90 -3.28 -21.77 -34.17
CA GLY A 90 -2.51 -22.82 -34.81
C GLY A 90 -3.34 -23.52 -35.87
N ASN A 91 -2.75 -23.69 -37.05
CA ASN A 91 -2.99 -24.86 -37.87
C ASN A 91 -1.63 -25.35 -38.37
N SER A 92 -1.22 -26.49 -37.80
CA SER A 92 -0.10 -27.29 -38.24
C SER A 92 -0.27 -27.71 -39.71
N THR A 93 0.79 -27.62 -40.50
CA THR A 93 1.46 -28.81 -41.07
C THR A 93 2.72 -28.44 -41.88
N ASP A 94 3.81 -29.10 -41.50
CA ASP A 94 4.83 -29.71 -42.35
C ASP A 94 6.18 -29.00 -42.64
N SER A 95 7.23 -29.81 -42.45
CA SER A 95 8.54 -29.83 -43.11
C SER A 95 9.72 -28.97 -42.58
N THR A 96 10.52 -29.63 -41.75
CA THR A 96 11.99 -29.87 -41.85
C THR A 96 12.95 -28.70 -42.17
N ALA A 97 13.77 -28.29 -41.17
CA ALA A 97 15.25 -28.20 -41.25
C ALA A 97 15.90 -27.60 -39.96
N ASP A 98 17.01 -28.21 -39.56
CA ASP A 98 18.11 -27.96 -38.58
C ASP A 98 18.13 -26.79 -37.54
N PRO A 99 18.85 -26.98 -36.40
CA PRO A 99 18.84 -26.09 -35.24
C PRO A 99 20.10 -25.20 -35.13
N GLN A 100 19.95 -23.88 -35.17
CA GLN A 100 20.92 -22.97 -34.53
C GLN A 100 20.35 -21.55 -34.39
N GLN A 101 19.88 -21.20 -33.19
CA GLN A 101 20.15 -19.92 -32.53
C GLN A 101 19.37 -19.85 -31.21
N THR A 102 20.13 -19.86 -30.12
CA THR A 102 19.69 -19.52 -28.78
C THR A 102 19.52 -18.00 -28.73
N GLU A 103 18.33 -17.50 -29.02
CA GLU A 103 17.92 -16.14 -28.65
C GLU A 103 17.06 -16.25 -27.39
N VAL A 104 17.59 -15.71 -26.30
CA VAL A 104 16.86 -15.50 -25.05
C VAL A 104 15.77 -14.47 -25.37
N PRO A 105 14.48 -14.77 -25.24
CA PRO A 105 13.46 -13.74 -25.38
C PRO A 105 13.59 -12.82 -24.16
N ASP A 106 13.85 -11.53 -24.38
CA ASP A 106 13.59 -10.51 -23.37
C ASP A 106 12.11 -10.66 -22.96
N GLU A 107 11.88 -11.17 -21.75
CA GLU A 107 10.54 -11.33 -21.18
C GLU A 107 9.91 -9.94 -21.09
N VAL A 108 8.96 -9.65 -21.98
CA VAL A 108 8.18 -8.42 -21.95
C VAL A 108 7.20 -8.56 -20.79
N GLN A 109 7.64 -8.20 -19.59
CA GLN A 109 6.81 -8.24 -18.39
C GLN A 109 5.59 -7.34 -18.62
N ASP A 110 4.39 -7.86 -18.37
CA ASP A 110 3.17 -7.06 -18.51
C ASP A 110 2.96 -6.14 -17.30
N LEU A 111 2.27 -5.01 -17.47
CA LEU A 111 1.92 -4.14 -16.35
C LEU A 111 1.08 -4.87 -15.32
N GLN A 112 0.15 -5.73 -15.78
CA GLN A 112 -0.68 -6.54 -14.89
C GLN A 112 0.16 -7.59 -14.15
N GLU A 113 1.16 -8.18 -14.80
CA GLU A 113 2.07 -9.13 -14.16
C GLU A 113 2.95 -8.46 -13.10
N TRP A 114 3.41 -7.23 -13.36
CA TRP A 114 4.09 -6.41 -12.35
C TRP A 114 3.19 -6.15 -11.15
N GLU A 115 1.93 -5.78 -11.38
CA GLU A 115 0.94 -5.55 -10.33
C GLU A 115 0.69 -6.82 -9.51
N ASP A 116 0.44 -7.96 -10.18
CA ASP A 116 0.22 -9.26 -9.53
C ASP A 116 1.44 -9.68 -8.70
N THR A 117 2.66 -9.41 -9.19
CA THR A 117 3.90 -9.71 -8.48
C THR A 117 4.04 -8.85 -7.22
N MET A 118 3.85 -7.53 -7.34
CA MET A 118 3.99 -6.58 -6.23
C MET A 118 2.87 -6.70 -5.19
N CYS A 119 1.68 -7.12 -5.59
CA CYS A 119 0.53 -7.40 -4.72
C CYS A 119 0.50 -8.85 -4.21
N SER A 120 1.37 -9.73 -4.70
CA SER A 120 1.41 -11.14 -4.28
C SER A 120 1.73 -11.31 -2.80
N PRO A 121 1.33 -12.42 -2.15
CA PRO A 121 1.74 -12.74 -0.78
C PRO A 121 3.26 -12.86 -0.61
N ALA A 122 4.00 -13.18 -1.68
CA ALA A 122 5.46 -13.27 -1.64
C ALA A 122 6.12 -11.89 -1.45
N ALA A 123 5.46 -10.81 -1.88
CA ALA A 123 5.97 -9.44 -1.77
C ALA A 123 5.56 -8.73 -0.46
N VAL A 124 5.01 -9.45 0.54
CA VAL A 124 4.57 -8.86 1.82
C VAL A 124 5.71 -8.14 2.55
N GLU A 125 6.92 -8.71 2.55
CA GLU A 125 8.10 -8.09 3.17
C GLU A 125 8.51 -6.79 2.46
N VAL A 126 8.31 -6.71 1.14
CA VAL A 126 8.58 -5.51 0.35
C VAL A 126 7.51 -4.46 0.67
N ARG A 127 6.23 -4.84 0.73
CA ARG A 127 5.13 -3.92 1.03
C ARG A 127 5.18 -3.36 2.45
N SER A 128 5.56 -4.16 3.45
CA SER A 128 5.59 -3.70 4.85
C SER A 128 6.52 -2.51 5.05
N VAL A 129 7.62 -2.43 4.28
CA VAL A 129 8.62 -1.36 4.37
C VAL A 129 8.34 -0.14 3.49
N ILE A 130 7.27 -0.11 2.69
CA ILE A 130 6.94 1.04 1.83
C ILE A 130 6.21 2.13 2.62
N GLY A 131 6.89 3.23 2.94
CA GLY A 131 6.29 4.39 3.61
C GLY A 131 5.72 5.44 2.64
N GLY A 132 6.08 5.38 1.36
CA GLY A 132 5.56 6.26 0.34
C GLY A 132 5.82 5.78 -1.07
N ILE A 133 4.97 6.22 -1.99
CA ILE A 133 4.98 5.91 -3.42
C ILE A 133 4.94 7.25 -4.19
N VAL A 134 5.91 7.43 -5.08
CA VAL A 134 5.99 8.56 -6.00
C VAL A 134 5.96 8.03 -7.42
N LEU A 135 4.93 8.37 -8.20
CA LEU A 135 4.82 7.96 -9.60
C LEU A 135 5.15 9.13 -10.51
N VAL A 136 6.25 9.01 -11.25
CA VAL A 136 6.74 10.02 -12.19
C VAL A 136 6.24 9.67 -13.59
N LEU A 137 5.38 10.53 -14.15
CA LEU A 137 4.75 10.35 -15.44
C LEU A 137 5.36 11.30 -16.48
N PRO A 138 6.03 10.75 -17.51
CA PRO A 138 6.63 11.55 -18.58
C PRO A 138 5.58 12.09 -19.56
N VAL A 139 5.40 13.41 -19.58
CA VAL A 139 4.51 14.15 -20.50
C VAL A 139 5.24 14.50 -21.78
N ASP A 140 4.63 14.16 -22.91
CA ASP A 140 5.13 14.45 -24.25
C ASP A 140 4.34 15.62 -24.87
N ALA A 141 4.83 16.84 -24.69
CA ALA A 141 4.14 18.04 -25.19
C ALA A 141 4.00 18.07 -26.73
N ALA A 142 4.78 17.27 -27.46
CA ALA A 142 4.81 17.27 -28.91
C ALA A 142 3.81 16.28 -29.55
N ARG A 143 3.45 15.20 -28.85
CA ARG A 143 2.87 14.00 -29.51
C ARG A 143 1.37 13.75 -29.29
N ALA A 144 0.74 14.34 -28.27
CA ALA A 144 -0.67 14.03 -27.98
C ALA A 144 -1.46 15.20 -27.35
N SER A 145 -2.79 15.11 -27.36
CA SER A 145 -3.66 15.99 -26.58
C SER A 145 -3.51 15.72 -25.07
N ALA A 146 -3.92 16.67 -24.22
CA ALA A 146 -3.88 16.48 -22.76
C ALA A 146 -4.71 15.26 -22.36
N GLN A 147 -5.91 15.12 -22.93
CA GLN A 147 -6.85 14.04 -22.65
C GLN A 147 -6.29 12.65 -23.01
N GLU A 148 -5.68 12.50 -24.19
CA GLU A 148 -5.08 11.22 -24.62
C GLU A 148 -3.90 10.81 -23.72
N GLN A 149 -3.13 11.77 -23.22
CA GLN A 149 -2.03 11.48 -22.30
C GLN A 149 -2.54 11.06 -20.93
N SER A 150 -3.54 11.77 -20.40
CA SER A 150 -4.21 11.37 -19.16
C SER A 150 -4.76 9.94 -19.25
N GLU A 151 -5.42 9.59 -20.36
CA GLU A 151 -5.93 8.24 -20.61
C GLU A 151 -4.82 7.19 -20.64
N SER A 152 -3.69 7.51 -21.27
CA SER A 152 -2.53 6.62 -21.29
C SER A 152 -1.88 6.45 -19.90
N PHE A 153 -2.06 7.40 -18.98
CA PHE A 153 -1.49 7.31 -17.64
C PHE A 153 -2.35 6.53 -16.65
N MET A 154 -3.67 6.48 -16.84
CA MET A 154 -4.61 5.81 -15.93
C MET A 154 -4.23 4.36 -15.55
N PRO A 155 -3.76 3.49 -16.47
CA PRO A 155 -3.36 2.13 -16.08
C PRO A 155 -2.21 2.11 -15.06
N TYR A 156 -1.23 3.01 -15.18
CA TYR A 156 -0.11 3.10 -14.24
C TYR A 156 -0.56 3.61 -12.87
N ILE A 157 -1.45 4.61 -12.85
CA ILE A 157 -1.97 5.15 -11.59
C ILE A 157 -2.82 4.08 -10.90
N ARG A 158 -3.61 3.30 -11.64
CA ARG A 158 -4.39 2.19 -11.10
C ARG A 158 -3.51 1.11 -10.49
N ALA A 159 -2.45 0.69 -11.18
CA ALA A 159 -1.49 -0.30 -10.67
C ALA A 159 -0.79 0.22 -9.40
N ALA A 160 -0.36 1.49 -9.38
CA ALA A 160 0.26 2.10 -8.21
C ALA A 160 -0.72 2.25 -7.03
N HIS A 161 -1.99 2.56 -7.31
CA HIS A 161 -3.02 2.66 -6.28
C HIS A 161 -3.36 1.30 -5.66
N ARG A 162 -3.42 0.24 -6.47
CA ARG A 162 -3.57 -1.14 -5.98
C ARG A 162 -2.43 -1.55 -5.06
N LEU A 163 -1.20 -1.20 -5.41
CA LEU A 163 -0.05 -1.38 -4.53
C LEU A 163 -0.20 -0.60 -3.22
N ARG A 164 -0.65 0.67 -3.28
CA ARG A 164 -0.90 1.49 -2.10
C ARG A 164 -1.93 0.85 -1.17
N GLU A 165 -3.09 0.44 -1.70
CA GLU A 165 -4.13 -0.26 -0.92
C GLU A 165 -3.55 -1.50 -0.22
N ALA A 166 -2.81 -2.33 -0.97
CA ALA A 166 -2.19 -3.53 -0.44
C ALA A 166 -1.08 -3.27 0.60
N VAL A 167 -0.51 -2.06 0.65
CA VAL A 167 0.44 -1.63 1.69
C VAL A 167 -0.31 -1.12 2.92
N GLU A 168 -1.37 -0.33 2.74
CA GLU A 168 -2.20 0.20 3.83
C GLU A 168 -2.95 -0.92 4.58
N ASP A 169 -3.43 -1.93 3.85
CA ASP A 169 -4.08 -3.12 4.42
C ASP A 169 -3.16 -3.92 5.34
N LEU A 170 -1.83 -3.86 5.14
CA LEU A 170 -0.85 -4.54 5.98
C LEU A 170 -0.51 -3.76 7.26
N SER A 171 -0.82 -2.47 7.31
CA SER A 171 -0.42 -1.57 8.41
C SER A 171 -1.59 -0.67 8.76
N ALA A 172 -2.57 -1.24 9.47
CA ALA A 172 -3.75 -0.50 9.93
C ALA A 172 -3.34 0.73 10.74
N GLY A 173 -3.62 1.93 10.20
CA GLY A 173 -3.33 3.21 10.84
C GLY A 173 -2.02 3.89 10.40
N ARG A 174 -1.27 3.33 9.45
CA ARG A 174 -0.15 4.02 8.81
C ARG A 174 -0.59 4.65 7.49
N ASP A 175 -0.46 5.97 7.39
CA ASP A 175 -0.65 6.68 6.13
C ASP A 175 0.54 6.45 5.19
N VAL A 176 0.27 6.13 3.92
CA VAL A 176 1.29 5.99 2.87
C VAL A 176 1.29 7.23 1.99
N ALA A 177 2.43 7.95 1.96
CA ALA A 177 2.57 9.10 1.06
C ALA A 177 2.34 8.67 -0.39
N SER A 178 1.47 9.37 -1.12
CA SER A 178 1.10 9.02 -2.49
C SER A 178 1.11 10.26 -3.36
N VAL A 179 2.07 10.35 -4.29
CA VAL A 179 2.29 11.55 -5.10
C VAL A 179 2.46 11.19 -6.57
N LEU A 180 1.78 11.93 -7.45
CA LEU A 180 1.94 11.87 -8.91
C LEU A 180 2.75 13.08 -9.36
N ILE A 181 3.84 12.85 -10.10
CA ILE A 181 4.68 13.92 -10.66
C ILE A 181 4.57 13.89 -12.18
N LEU A 182 4.00 14.95 -12.76
CA LEU A 182 4.00 15.16 -14.21
C LEU A 182 5.25 15.91 -14.64
N GLN A 183 6.07 15.29 -15.48
CA GLN A 183 7.34 15.86 -15.93
C GLN A 183 7.47 15.83 -17.46
N HIS A 184 7.98 16.89 -18.07
CA HIS A 184 8.27 16.88 -19.50
C HIS A 184 9.40 15.91 -19.85
N ARG A 185 9.21 15.13 -20.93
CA ARG A 185 10.23 14.20 -21.48
C ARG A 185 11.50 14.88 -22.00
N SER A 186 11.40 16.13 -22.40
CA SER A 186 12.52 16.97 -22.84
C SER A 186 12.32 18.36 -22.24
N PRO A 187 13.39 19.07 -21.82
CA PRO A 187 13.28 20.50 -21.61
C PRO A 187 12.73 21.15 -22.89
N PRO A 188 11.82 22.14 -22.79
CA PRO A 188 11.37 22.87 -23.96
C PRO A 188 12.61 23.51 -24.57
N ALA A 189 12.99 23.06 -25.77
CA ALA A 189 14.16 23.59 -26.46
C ALA A 189 14.01 25.12 -26.53
N GLY A 190 14.88 25.83 -25.79
CA GLY A 190 14.90 27.28 -25.81
C GLY A 190 15.17 27.75 -27.24
N GLY A 191 14.16 28.29 -27.91
CA GLY A 191 14.31 28.89 -29.22
C GLY A 191 13.47 28.30 -30.35
N ALA A 192 12.15 28.21 -30.17
CA ALA A 192 11.22 28.16 -31.30
C ALA A 192 10.13 29.23 -31.11
N THR A 193 10.49 30.48 -31.40
CA THR A 193 9.55 31.57 -31.65
C THR A 193 8.71 31.21 -32.88
N GLY A 194 7.60 30.49 -32.71
CA GLY A 194 6.74 30.17 -33.85
C GLY A 194 5.64 29.13 -33.69
N SER A 195 5.55 28.36 -32.59
CA SER A 195 4.43 27.42 -32.38
C SER A 195 3.52 27.91 -31.25
N SER A 196 2.21 28.02 -31.53
CA SER A 196 1.20 28.57 -30.60
C SER A 196 0.84 27.64 -29.42
N ARG A 197 1.60 26.57 -29.19
CA ARG A 197 1.35 25.59 -28.13
C ARG A 197 2.38 25.81 -27.03
N GLN A 198 2.00 26.55 -25.98
CA GLN A 198 2.87 26.78 -24.82
C GLN A 198 2.98 25.47 -24.02
N PRO A 199 4.14 24.78 -24.00
CA PRO A 199 4.28 23.48 -23.34
C PRO A 199 4.00 23.56 -21.83
N ASP A 200 4.32 24.70 -21.21
CA ASP A 200 4.12 24.93 -19.77
C ASP A 200 2.64 25.01 -19.37
N LYS A 201 1.72 25.35 -20.29
CA LYS A 201 0.28 25.38 -20.01
C LYS A 201 -0.38 24.00 -20.10
N MET A 202 0.29 23.04 -20.72
CA MET A 202 -0.28 21.71 -20.92
C MET A 202 -0.18 20.83 -19.68
N LEU A 203 0.86 21.02 -18.85
CA LEU A 203 1.01 20.30 -17.59
C LEU A 203 -0.14 20.52 -16.60
N PRO A 204 -0.58 21.77 -16.30
CA PRO A 204 -1.70 21.99 -15.39
C PRO A 204 -3.03 21.46 -15.95
N ASP A 205 -3.23 21.53 -17.28
CA ASP A 205 -4.42 20.95 -17.92
C ASP A 205 -4.48 19.43 -17.73
N ILE A 206 -3.35 18.73 -17.91
CA ILE A 206 -3.24 17.28 -17.66
C ILE A 206 -3.41 16.98 -16.18
N ALA A 207 -2.80 17.77 -15.28
CA ALA A 207 -2.92 17.58 -13.84
C ALA A 207 -4.39 17.62 -13.40
N ASN A 208 -5.12 18.65 -13.81
CA ASN A 208 -6.53 18.82 -13.46
C ASN A 208 -7.42 17.72 -14.07
N ASP A 209 -7.14 17.28 -15.29
CA ASP A 209 -7.86 16.15 -15.91
C ASP A 209 -7.57 14.83 -15.16
N LEU A 210 -6.33 14.59 -14.76
CA LEU A 210 -5.96 13.43 -13.95
C LEU A 210 -6.62 13.47 -12.57
N GLU A 211 -6.58 14.59 -11.85
CA GLU A 211 -7.27 14.76 -10.57
C GLU A 211 -8.76 14.42 -10.68
N THR A 212 -9.43 14.93 -11.72
CA THR A 212 -10.84 14.66 -11.96
C THR A 212 -11.10 13.17 -12.18
N ARG A 213 -10.23 12.50 -12.95
CA ARG A 213 -10.34 11.06 -13.26
C ARG A 213 -10.02 10.18 -12.06
N THR A 214 -8.98 10.51 -11.28
CA THR A 214 -8.63 9.75 -10.07
C THR A 214 -9.76 9.84 -9.05
N ILE A 215 -10.40 11.00 -8.91
CA ILE A 215 -11.59 11.16 -8.07
C ILE A 215 -12.77 10.35 -8.63
N ALA A 216 -12.97 10.33 -9.94
CA ALA A 216 -14.05 9.57 -10.57
C ALA A 216 -13.90 8.05 -10.43
N ASP A 217 -12.66 7.54 -10.45
CA ASP A 217 -12.32 6.13 -10.23
C ASP A 217 -12.21 5.76 -8.73
N ASP A 218 -12.61 6.66 -7.81
CA ASP A 218 -12.55 6.50 -6.34
C ASP A 218 -11.12 6.30 -5.78
N MET A 219 -10.11 6.73 -6.53
CA MET A 219 -8.70 6.61 -6.18
C MET A 219 -8.26 7.85 -5.38
N LEU A 220 -8.64 7.89 -4.11
CA LEU A 220 -8.35 9.00 -3.20
C LEU A 220 -6.91 8.94 -2.65
N GLY A 221 -6.43 10.08 -2.14
CA GLY A 221 -5.14 10.19 -1.44
C GLY A 221 -3.92 10.49 -2.33
N TRP A 222 -4.11 10.63 -3.64
CA TRP A 222 -3.04 11.03 -4.56
C TRP A 222 -2.93 12.56 -4.65
N ASP A 223 -1.73 13.09 -4.42
CA ASP A 223 -1.40 14.50 -4.69
C ASP A 223 -0.80 14.64 -6.10
N VAL A 224 -1.46 15.39 -6.99
CA VAL A 224 -1.02 15.56 -8.38
C VAL A 224 -0.21 16.85 -8.52
N VAL A 225 1.05 16.69 -8.88
CA VAL A 225 2.02 17.77 -8.96
C VAL A 225 2.60 17.83 -10.36
N HIS A 226 2.64 19.02 -10.95
CA HIS A 226 3.40 19.24 -12.18
C HIS A 226 4.79 19.84 -11.91
N TRP A 227 5.81 19.34 -12.59
CA TRP A 227 7.17 19.83 -12.46
C TRP A 227 7.94 19.72 -13.78
N SER A 228 8.53 20.81 -14.25
CA SER A 228 9.17 20.88 -15.57
C SER A 228 10.51 20.12 -15.67
N GLY A 229 11.01 19.53 -14.58
CA GLY A 229 12.20 18.66 -14.62
C GLY A 229 13.54 19.39 -14.79
N HIS A 230 13.58 20.71 -14.62
CA HIS A 230 14.78 21.49 -14.87
C HIS A 230 15.80 21.30 -13.74
N ILE A 231 16.93 20.67 -14.05
CA ILE A 231 18.10 20.54 -13.16
C ILE A 231 18.89 21.85 -13.21
N GLY A 232 18.53 22.80 -12.34
CA GLY A 232 19.19 24.10 -12.22
C GLY A 232 18.30 25.11 -11.52
N LYS A 233 18.89 26.21 -11.01
CA LYS A 233 18.10 27.36 -10.55
C LYS A 233 17.22 27.82 -11.72
N SER A 234 15.90 27.75 -11.56
CA SER A 234 14.99 28.41 -12.49
C SER A 234 15.41 29.88 -12.61
N PRO A 235 15.52 30.47 -13.82
CA PRO A 235 15.97 31.85 -13.99
C PRO A 235 15.02 32.90 -13.38
N ALA A 236 13.92 32.48 -12.73
CA ALA A 236 12.92 33.35 -12.12
C ALA A 236 13.00 33.49 -10.58
N THR A 237 13.84 32.73 -9.86
CA THR A 237 13.88 32.80 -8.39
C THR A 237 15.32 32.80 -7.84
N ASP A 238 15.94 33.98 -7.80
CA ASP A 238 17.17 34.22 -7.02
C ASP A 238 16.84 34.51 -5.54
N SER A 239 15.90 33.75 -4.99
CA SER A 239 15.52 33.77 -3.59
C SER A 239 15.05 32.36 -3.29
N GLY A 240 15.45 31.78 -2.16
CA GLY A 240 14.92 30.50 -1.65
C GLY A 240 13.44 30.58 -1.26
N ALA A 241 12.64 31.22 -2.11
CA ALA A 241 11.20 31.32 -2.04
C ALA A 241 10.64 30.06 -2.71
N ASP A 242 10.32 29.09 -1.85
CA ASP A 242 9.22 28.14 -1.99
C ASP A 242 8.29 28.56 -3.15
N ASP A 243 8.31 27.84 -4.27
CA ASP A 243 7.38 28.09 -5.37
C ASP A 243 5.97 27.88 -4.80
N ARG A 244 5.22 28.98 -4.60
CA ARG A 244 3.88 28.96 -4.01
C ARG A 244 2.85 29.48 -4.99
N ASN A 245 1.66 28.89 -4.97
CA ASN A 245 0.52 29.37 -5.76
C ASN A 245 -0.07 30.66 -5.15
N GLU A 246 -1.09 31.22 -5.82
CA GLU A 246 -1.79 32.43 -5.38
C GLU A 246 -2.50 32.30 -4.03
N PHE A 247 -2.68 31.07 -3.55
CA PHE A 247 -3.25 30.73 -2.25
C PHE A 247 -2.17 30.53 -1.16
N GLY A 248 -0.89 30.64 -1.52
CA GLY A 248 0.24 30.48 -0.61
C GLY A 248 0.64 29.03 -0.34
N GLU A 249 0.08 28.07 -1.09
CA GLU A 249 0.40 26.65 -0.99
C GLU A 249 1.63 26.34 -1.84
N LYS A 250 2.47 25.39 -1.38
CA LYS A 250 3.66 24.97 -2.14
C LYS A 250 3.24 24.26 -3.42
N VAL A 251 3.97 24.49 -4.50
CA VAL A 251 3.77 23.81 -5.79
C VAL A 251 5.05 23.14 -6.29
N GLY A 252 4.91 22.27 -7.27
CA GLY A 252 6.03 21.53 -7.85
C GLY A 252 6.71 20.63 -6.83
N ILE A 253 8.02 20.49 -6.92
CA ILE A 253 8.79 19.56 -6.09
C ILE A 253 8.77 19.93 -4.59
N ALA A 254 8.57 21.21 -4.24
CA ALA A 254 8.41 21.64 -2.84
C ALA A 254 7.13 21.06 -2.20
N ARG A 255 6.08 20.87 -3.01
CA ARG A 255 4.85 20.19 -2.59
C ARG A 255 5.10 18.71 -2.33
N VAL A 256 5.85 18.04 -3.20
CA VAL A 256 6.24 16.63 -3.02
C VAL A 256 6.97 16.44 -1.70
N VAL A 257 7.94 17.31 -1.39
CA VAL A 257 8.67 17.25 -0.12
C VAL A 257 7.75 17.47 1.08
N GLU A 258 6.80 18.41 1.00
CA GLU A 258 5.80 18.63 2.06
C GLU A 258 4.93 17.40 2.33
N VAL A 259 4.45 16.73 1.28
CA VAL A 259 3.67 15.49 1.43
C VAL A 259 4.52 14.40 2.08
N LEU A 260 5.79 14.25 1.67
CA LEU A 260 6.71 13.29 2.27
C LEU A 260 7.04 13.63 3.73
N GLU A 261 7.20 14.91 4.07
CA GLU A 261 7.43 15.35 5.46
C GLU A 261 6.21 15.12 6.37
N GLY A 262 5.01 15.02 5.79
CA GLY A 262 3.76 14.73 6.50
C GLY A 262 3.65 13.29 7.03
N ILE A 263 4.45 12.36 6.50
CA ILE A 263 4.45 10.95 6.92
C ILE A 263 5.36 10.74 8.13
N ASP A 264 4.93 9.84 9.03
CA ASP A 264 5.77 9.37 10.13
C ASP A 264 6.75 8.28 9.68
N TRP A 265 7.96 8.71 9.29
CA TRP A 265 9.07 7.81 8.93
C TRP A 265 9.77 7.16 10.13
N SER A 266 9.29 7.39 11.35
CA SER A 266 9.82 6.74 12.55
C SER A 266 9.13 5.42 12.88
N ALA A 267 7.98 5.14 12.27
CA ALA A 267 7.25 3.90 12.43
C ALA A 267 8.06 2.68 11.95
N ALA A 268 7.93 1.56 12.66
CA ALA A 268 8.52 0.28 12.27
C ALA A 268 7.60 -0.45 11.25
N PRO A 269 8.17 -1.15 10.26
CA PRO A 269 7.41 -1.92 9.29
C PRO A 269 7.00 -3.27 9.88
N GLY A 270 5.72 -3.41 10.20
CA GLY A 270 5.08 -4.70 10.41
C GLY A 270 4.84 -5.10 11.86
N PHE A 271 3.64 -5.65 12.06
CA PHE A 271 3.09 -6.41 13.17
C PHE A 271 3.35 -5.83 14.56
N ASP A 272 2.27 -5.38 15.18
CA ASP A 272 2.10 -5.25 16.62
C ASP A 272 2.35 -6.62 17.29
N ASP A 273 3.61 -7.06 17.33
CA ASP A 273 4.11 -7.90 18.40
C ASP A 273 4.30 -6.94 19.56
N ALA A 274 3.20 -6.72 20.29
CA ALA A 274 3.15 -5.96 21.53
C ALA A 274 3.99 -6.67 22.61
N THR A 275 5.29 -6.77 22.39
CA THR A 275 6.30 -7.25 23.33
C THR A 275 7.35 -6.17 23.59
N GLU A 276 6.91 -5.01 24.08
CA GLU A 276 7.77 -4.09 24.83
C GLU A 276 6.96 -3.68 26.08
N ASP A 277 7.12 -4.35 27.22
CA ASP A 277 8.21 -4.15 28.19
C ASP A 277 8.33 -2.68 28.65
N ASP A 278 7.22 -2.11 29.11
CA ASP A 278 7.23 -0.95 30.03
C ASP A 278 6.71 -1.43 31.42
N GLU A 279 7.66 -1.79 32.29
CA GLU A 279 7.45 -1.74 33.73
C GLU A 279 7.13 -0.30 34.15
N ASP A 280 6.09 -0.17 34.98
CA ASP A 280 5.67 1.01 35.75
C ASP A 280 4.76 2.05 35.07
N GLY A 281 3.46 1.71 35.02
CA GLY A 281 2.50 2.51 35.78
C GLY A 281 1.36 3.19 35.01
N LEU A 282 0.18 2.55 35.09
CA LEU A 282 -1.20 3.08 34.96
C LEU A 282 -1.91 2.89 33.60
N GLY A 283 -2.64 1.77 33.47
CA GLY A 283 -4.09 1.88 33.24
C GLY A 283 -4.73 1.30 31.97
N ILE A 284 -4.46 0.02 31.66
CA ILE A 284 -5.39 -0.98 31.09
C ILE A 284 -6.41 -0.49 30.05
N VAL A 285 -6.04 -0.57 28.77
CA VAL A 285 -6.98 -0.85 27.66
C VAL A 285 -6.32 -1.88 26.73
N GLY A 286 -6.07 -3.07 27.28
CA GLY A 286 -5.66 -4.23 26.51
C GLY A 286 -6.87 -4.96 25.93
N GLU A 287 -6.68 -5.49 24.72
CA GLU A 287 -7.16 -6.74 24.07
C GLU A 287 -8.23 -7.66 24.70
N ASP A 288 -8.97 -7.28 25.73
CA ASP A 288 -10.11 -8.03 26.25
C ASP A 288 -11.44 -7.60 25.59
N LYS A 289 -11.47 -6.49 24.84
CA LYS A 289 -12.70 -6.03 24.16
C LYS A 289 -13.00 -6.74 22.84
N PHE A 290 -12.02 -7.25 22.10
CA PHE A 290 -12.29 -7.99 20.86
C PHE A 290 -12.68 -9.45 21.12
N LYS A 291 -12.17 -10.09 22.18
CA LYS A 291 -12.66 -11.41 22.61
C LYS A 291 -14.04 -11.33 23.28
N GLY A 292 -14.34 -10.21 23.95
CA GLY A 292 -15.67 -9.95 24.51
C GLY A 292 -16.75 -9.77 23.44
N LEU A 293 -16.43 -9.08 22.35
CA LEU A 293 -17.36 -8.86 21.23
C LEU A 293 -17.70 -10.17 20.50
N ASP A 294 -16.72 -11.06 20.32
CA ASP A 294 -16.93 -12.38 19.72
C ASP A 294 -17.79 -13.29 20.63
N HIS A 295 -17.60 -13.20 21.95
CA HIS A 295 -18.42 -13.92 22.92
C HIS A 295 -19.85 -13.36 23.06
N GLU A 296 -20.03 -12.04 23.05
CA GLU A 296 -21.34 -11.39 23.12
C GLU A 296 -22.13 -11.58 21.82
N LEU A 297 -21.46 -11.47 20.67
CA LEU A 297 -22.03 -11.79 19.35
C LEU A 297 -22.36 -13.28 19.22
N GLN A 298 -21.50 -14.19 19.70
CA GLN A 298 -21.84 -15.62 19.76
C GLN A 298 -23.00 -15.88 20.71
N GLN A 299 -23.11 -15.15 21.82
CA GLN A 299 -24.20 -15.31 22.78
C GLN A 299 -25.53 -14.80 22.22
N GLU A 300 -25.51 -13.70 21.46
CA GLU A 300 -26.67 -13.23 20.70
C GLU A 300 -27.02 -14.16 19.53
N MET A 301 -26.02 -14.69 18.81
CA MET A 301 -26.23 -15.65 17.72
C MET A 301 -26.76 -17.00 18.25
N LEU A 302 -26.33 -17.44 19.44
CA LEU A 302 -26.87 -18.62 20.12
C LEU A 302 -28.29 -18.37 20.62
N GLY A 303 -28.60 -17.18 21.13
CA GLY A 303 -29.97 -16.79 21.49
C GLY A 303 -30.91 -16.75 20.29
N LEU A 304 -30.44 -16.19 19.17
CA LEU A 304 -31.16 -16.16 17.91
C LEU A 304 -31.32 -17.57 17.33
N LYS A 305 -30.29 -18.41 17.40
CA LYS A 305 -30.32 -19.81 16.94
C LYS A 305 -31.24 -20.67 17.80
N LEU A 306 -31.31 -20.44 19.11
CA LEU A 306 -32.25 -21.12 20.00
C LEU A 306 -33.69 -20.65 19.74
N SER A 307 -33.88 -19.36 19.44
CA SER A 307 -35.18 -18.81 19.03
C SER A 307 -35.64 -19.30 17.65
N MET A 308 -34.71 -19.61 16.74
CA MET A 308 -35.05 -20.27 15.46
C MET A 308 -35.34 -21.76 15.66
N LEU A 309 -34.59 -22.45 16.53
CA LEU A 309 -34.83 -23.86 16.84
C LEU A 309 -36.18 -24.09 17.55
N ASP A 310 -36.64 -23.12 18.35
CA ASP A 310 -37.97 -23.14 18.98
C ASP A 310 -39.12 -22.81 18.00
N HIS A 311 -38.79 -22.34 16.80
CA HIS A 311 -39.78 -22.07 15.74
C HIS A 311 -39.84 -23.16 14.65
N GLU A 312 -38.94 -24.15 14.69
CA GLU A 312 -38.91 -25.30 13.77
C GLU A 312 -39.32 -26.61 14.46
N GLY A 313 -40.30 -26.53 15.38
CA GLY A 313 -40.84 -27.65 16.14
C GLY A 313 -42.29 -28.04 15.80
N GLN A 314 -42.77 -27.75 14.58
CA GLN A 314 -44.06 -28.21 14.10
C GLN A 314 -43.88 -29.11 12.87
N ASP A 315 -43.46 -30.36 13.09
CA ASP A 315 -44.10 -31.59 12.57
C ASP A 315 -43.12 -32.80 12.49
N ASN A 316 -43.52 -33.84 13.23
CA ASN A 316 -43.34 -35.28 13.00
C ASN A 316 -41.95 -35.97 12.93
N ASP A 317 -41.81 -36.83 13.95
CA ASP A 317 -41.55 -38.29 13.90
C ASP A 317 -40.15 -38.84 14.24
N ALA A 318 -40.16 -39.56 15.37
CA ALA A 318 -39.46 -40.79 15.70
C ALA A 318 -37.92 -40.87 15.54
N SER A 319 -37.22 -40.81 16.67
CA SER A 319 -36.18 -41.81 17.01
C SER A 319 -35.82 -41.77 18.49
N ASP A 320 -35.73 -42.97 19.04
CA ASP A 320 -35.30 -43.37 20.38
C ASP A 320 -33.95 -42.74 20.82
N GLY A 321 -33.91 -42.24 22.05
CA GLY A 321 -32.72 -41.63 22.66
C GLY A 321 -33.05 -40.92 23.97
N GLU A 322 -33.16 -41.71 25.05
CA GLU A 322 -33.29 -41.33 26.47
C GLU A 322 -33.43 -39.82 26.78
N ASP A 323 -34.68 -39.37 26.92
CA ASP A 323 -35.01 -38.03 27.39
C ASP A 323 -34.46 -37.79 28.80
N VAL A 324 -33.33 -37.08 28.89
CA VAL A 324 -32.86 -36.53 30.16
C VAL A 324 -33.90 -35.51 30.62
N SER A 325 -34.64 -35.87 31.67
CA SER A 325 -35.82 -35.12 32.10
C SER A 325 -35.44 -33.68 32.49
N LEU A 326 -36.26 -32.70 32.12
CA LEU A 326 -36.03 -31.26 32.40
C LEU A 326 -35.67 -30.96 33.87
N GLU A 327 -36.18 -31.75 34.81
CA GLU A 327 -35.85 -31.66 36.24
C GLU A 327 -34.39 -32.03 36.57
N GLN A 328 -33.79 -32.95 35.80
CA GLN A 328 -32.39 -33.35 35.95
C GLN A 328 -31.45 -32.25 35.41
N MET A 329 -31.85 -31.53 34.36
CA MET A 329 -31.12 -30.37 33.82
C MET A 329 -31.13 -29.17 34.78
N ASP A 330 -32.26 -28.89 35.45
CA ASP A 330 -32.32 -27.86 36.48
C ASP A 330 -31.50 -28.22 37.72
N THR A 331 -31.46 -29.51 38.08
CA THR A 331 -30.61 -30.00 39.17
C THR A 331 -29.12 -29.88 38.83
N LEU A 332 -28.73 -30.15 37.59
CA LEU A 332 -27.37 -29.94 37.07
C LEU A 332 -26.99 -28.46 37.08
N ARG A 333 -27.88 -27.58 36.59
CA ARG A 333 -27.67 -26.12 36.56
C ARG A 333 -27.47 -25.56 37.97
N ASN A 334 -28.29 -25.96 38.93
CA ASN A 334 -28.18 -25.50 40.32
C ASN A 334 -26.91 -26.02 41.00
N ARG A 335 -26.45 -27.23 40.67
CA ARG A 335 -25.18 -27.77 41.19
C ARG A 335 -23.95 -27.09 40.58
N VAL A 336 -23.97 -26.77 39.29
CA VAL A 336 -22.88 -26.04 38.61
C VAL A 336 -22.78 -24.61 39.13
N LEU A 337 -23.92 -23.95 39.39
CA LEU A 337 -23.95 -22.62 40.01
C LEU A 337 -23.39 -22.64 41.44
N ALA A 338 -23.69 -23.68 42.24
CA ALA A 338 -23.12 -23.84 43.56
C ALA A 338 -21.59 -24.04 43.52
N VAL A 339 -21.08 -24.81 42.56
CA VAL A 339 -19.62 -24.98 42.36
C VAL A 339 -18.98 -23.65 41.99
N ARG A 340 -19.60 -22.87 41.09
CA ARG A 340 -19.11 -21.54 40.69
C ARG A 340 -18.98 -20.58 41.87
N ASP A 341 -19.97 -20.56 42.77
CA ASP A 341 -19.93 -19.72 43.98
C ASP A 341 -18.81 -20.12 44.94
N THR A 342 -18.52 -21.42 45.06
CA THR A 342 -17.40 -21.89 45.91
C THR A 342 -16.02 -21.60 45.29
N VAL A 343 -15.92 -21.59 43.96
CA VAL A 343 -14.68 -21.36 43.21
C VAL A 343 -14.30 -19.87 43.15
N ALA A 344 -15.26 -18.97 43.34
CA ALA A 344 -15.04 -17.52 43.35
C ALA A 344 -14.07 -17.06 44.46
N GLY A 345 -13.93 -17.82 45.56
CA GLY A 345 -13.11 -17.46 46.72
C GLY A 345 -11.70 -18.08 46.80
N MET A 346 -11.26 -18.88 45.82
CA MET A 346 -9.97 -19.61 45.88
C MET A 346 -8.89 -19.02 44.97
N PRO A 347 -7.58 -19.29 45.16
CA PRO A 347 -6.53 -18.92 44.20
C PRO A 347 -6.62 -19.72 42.89
N GLU A 348 -6.31 -19.09 41.75
CA GLU A 348 -6.58 -19.64 40.39
C GLU A 348 -6.00 -21.03 40.12
N SER A 349 -4.81 -21.33 40.64
CA SER A 349 -4.19 -22.66 40.49
C SER A 349 -4.97 -23.77 41.20
N GLN A 350 -5.71 -23.45 42.26
CA GLN A 350 -6.60 -24.40 42.96
C GLN A 350 -8.01 -24.43 42.35
N LYS A 351 -8.48 -23.32 41.76
CA LYS A 351 -9.78 -23.23 41.08
C LYS A 351 -9.91 -24.27 39.96
N GLN A 352 -8.89 -24.37 39.09
CA GLN A 352 -8.94 -25.24 37.93
C GLN A 352 -8.88 -26.73 38.31
N ALA A 353 -8.06 -27.07 39.33
CA ALA A 353 -7.96 -28.44 39.83
C ALA A 353 -9.24 -28.89 40.57
N PHE A 354 -9.88 -27.99 41.30
CA PHE A 354 -11.14 -28.26 42.00
C PHE A 354 -12.31 -28.40 41.03
N ALA A 355 -12.46 -27.45 40.09
CA ALA A 355 -13.50 -27.50 39.07
C ALA A 355 -13.40 -28.76 38.20
N LYS A 356 -12.18 -29.13 37.77
CA LYS A 356 -11.96 -30.36 36.99
C LYS A 356 -12.35 -31.63 37.76
N ARG A 357 -11.98 -31.72 39.05
CA ARG A 357 -12.35 -32.88 39.90
C ARG A 357 -13.85 -32.99 40.11
N GLU A 358 -14.55 -31.88 40.30
CA GLU A 358 -15.98 -31.93 40.58
C GLU A 358 -16.81 -32.17 39.32
N ILE A 359 -16.35 -31.67 38.16
CA ILE A 359 -16.95 -32.01 36.85
C ILE A 359 -16.75 -33.49 36.53
N ASP A 360 -15.54 -34.04 36.74
CA ASP A 360 -15.28 -35.48 36.58
C ASP A 360 -16.15 -36.32 37.52
N ARG A 361 -16.49 -35.81 38.71
CA ARG A 361 -17.37 -36.47 39.67
C ARG A 361 -18.84 -36.47 39.21
N ILE A 362 -19.30 -35.37 38.62
CA ILE A 362 -20.65 -35.26 38.05
C ILE A 362 -20.79 -36.20 36.85
N MET A 363 -19.79 -36.23 35.96
CA MET A 363 -19.74 -37.12 34.80
C MET A 363 -19.69 -38.61 35.16
N ARG A 364 -19.24 -38.95 36.38
CA ARG A 364 -19.18 -40.33 36.89
C ARG A 364 -20.43 -40.75 37.69
N ALA A 365 -21.30 -39.79 38.02
CA ALA A 365 -22.55 -40.02 38.74
C ALA A 365 -23.78 -40.06 37.80
N LEU A 366 -23.55 -39.79 36.52
CA LEU A 366 -24.33 -40.26 35.38
C LEU A 366 -23.90 -41.70 35.06
#